data_AF-A0A357VFK4-F1
#
_entry.id   AF-A0A357VFK4-F1
#
_cell.length_a   1.000
_cell.length_b   1.000
_cell.length_c   1.000
_cell.angle_alpha   90.00
_cell.angle_beta   90.00
_cell.angle_gamma   90.00
#
_symmetry.space_group_name_H-M   'P 1'
#
loop_
_entity.id
_entity.type
_entity.pdbx_description
1 polymer ?
#
loop_
_entity_poly.entity_id
_entity_poly.type
_entity_poly.pdbx_seq_one_letter_code
_entity_poly.pdbx_strand_id
1 'polypeptide(L)'
;MTKISAPTWRIRSLEIILILSLSSVCTKKKLRRLLGTVPSSLNARLIRDRIAQIRISANRLQRLAELSKEEFLADEDNFAIAEHHLRRALEALLDIGRHIVAKKGLGRPEDYKSIITLLGRNGIIPLEFMSQIQGMAGYRNRLVRAYADVGPEEIYNILRDKLGDFALFTGYILDYLAREGADSTY
;
A
#
# COMPACT_ATOMS: atom_id res chain seq x y z
N MET A 1 -62.94 -26.71 -28.55
CA MET A 1 -62.44 -25.33 -28.64
C MET A 1 -61.17 -25.34 -29.50
N THR A 2 -61.21 -24.64 -30.66
CA THR A 2 -60.11 -24.00 -31.44
C THR A 2 -58.77 -24.74 -31.63
N LYS A 3 -58.44 -25.32 -32.79
CA LYS A 3 -57.93 -24.76 -34.08
C LYS A 3 -56.52 -24.13 -34.06
N ILE A 4 -55.58 -24.80 -34.77
CA ILE A 4 -54.72 -24.31 -35.89
C ILE A 4 -53.41 -23.50 -35.61
N SER A 5 -52.35 -23.99 -36.28
CA SER A 5 -51.13 -23.37 -36.89
C SER A 5 -50.05 -22.66 -36.07
N ALA A 6 -48.79 -23.00 -36.39
CA ALA A 6 -47.60 -22.19 -36.16
C ALA A 6 -47.58 -20.89 -37.00
N PRO A 7 -46.80 -19.87 -36.59
CA PRO A 7 -46.01 -19.15 -37.60
C PRO A 7 -44.58 -18.76 -37.17
N THR A 8 -43.73 -18.77 -38.19
CA THR A 8 -42.42 -18.13 -38.36
C THR A 8 -42.47 -16.59 -38.37
N TRP A 9 -41.47 -15.90 -37.80
CA TRP A 9 -41.00 -14.55 -38.19
C TRP A 9 -39.49 -14.46 -37.89
N ARG A 10 -38.58 -14.61 -38.87
CA ARG A 10 -37.95 -13.53 -39.67
C ARG A 10 -38.27 -12.10 -39.21
N ILE A 11 -37.31 -11.45 -38.56
CA ILE A 11 -36.97 -10.05 -38.85
C ILE A 11 -35.56 -10.06 -39.45
N ARG A 12 -35.51 -9.79 -40.75
CA ARG A 12 -34.35 -9.26 -41.45
C ARG A 12 -34.15 -7.83 -40.95
N SER A 13 -32.92 -7.41 -40.69
CA SER A 13 -32.36 -6.13 -41.17
C SER A 13 -30.91 -6.01 -40.70
N LEU A 14 -30.02 -6.12 -41.68
CA LEU A 14 -28.66 -5.62 -41.75
C LEU A 14 -28.37 -4.41 -40.85
N GLU A 15 -27.78 -4.61 -39.66
CA GLU A 15 -26.92 -3.61 -38.97
C GLU A 15 -25.85 -4.32 -38.13
N ILE A 16 -25.33 -5.44 -38.63
CA ILE A 16 -24.11 -6.04 -38.09
C ILE A 16 -23.07 -5.97 -39.20
N ILE A 17 -21.96 -5.33 -38.84
CA ILE A 17 -20.80 -4.93 -39.65
C ILE A 17 -20.92 -3.48 -40.13
N LEU A 18 -19.98 -2.68 -39.61
CA LEU A 18 -19.29 -1.56 -40.27
C LEU A 18 -19.30 -0.22 -39.51
N ILE A 19 -18.91 -0.21 -38.23
CA ILE A 19 -18.15 0.95 -37.70
C ILE A 19 -16.98 0.44 -36.84
N LEU A 20 -16.04 -0.24 -37.49
CA LEU A 20 -14.62 0.05 -37.29
C LEU A 20 -14.28 1.18 -38.28
N SER A 21 -14.64 2.40 -37.90
CA SER A 21 -14.05 3.60 -38.49
C SER A 21 -13.17 4.20 -37.41
N LEU A 22 -11.87 4.04 -37.63
CA LEU A 22 -10.78 4.59 -36.85
C LEU A 22 -10.96 6.10 -36.69
N SER A 23 -11.52 6.50 -35.55
CA SER A 23 -11.23 7.79 -34.92
C SER A 23 -10.47 7.49 -33.63
N SER A 24 -9.16 7.74 -33.68
CA SER A 24 -8.06 7.36 -32.79
C SER A 24 -8.15 7.76 -31.29
N VAL A 25 -9.33 7.90 -30.67
CA VAL A 25 -9.44 8.30 -29.25
C VAL A 25 -10.56 7.58 -28.47
N CYS A 26 -11.55 6.94 -29.11
CA CYS A 26 -12.76 6.46 -28.43
C CYS A 26 -12.62 5.13 -27.65
N THR A 27 -11.49 4.42 -27.78
CA THR A 27 -11.23 3.13 -27.09
C THR A 27 -10.63 3.28 -25.69
N LYS A 28 -10.02 4.42 -25.33
CA LYS A 28 -9.23 4.55 -24.10
C LYS A 28 -10.03 4.70 -22.80
N LYS A 29 -11.36 4.90 -22.88
CA LYS A 29 -12.21 5.30 -21.74
C LYS A 29 -13.38 4.35 -21.47
N LYS A 30 -13.76 3.50 -22.43
CA LYS A 30 -15.07 2.82 -22.42
C LYS A 30 -15.16 1.67 -21.40
N LEU A 31 -14.03 1.05 -21.04
CA LEU A 31 -13.96 -0.01 -20.03
C LEU A 31 -13.59 0.48 -18.61
N ARG A 32 -13.10 1.72 -18.46
CA ARG A 32 -12.78 2.33 -17.14
C ARG A 32 -13.99 2.46 -16.19
N ARG A 33 -15.20 2.23 -16.71
CA ARG A 33 -16.37 3.10 -16.45
C ARG A 33 -17.59 2.40 -15.89
N LEU A 34 -17.63 1.07 -15.82
CA LEU A 34 -18.90 0.39 -15.58
C LEU A 34 -19.25 0.11 -14.12
N LEU A 35 -18.33 -0.15 -13.20
CA LEU A 35 -18.73 -0.42 -11.81
C LEU A 35 -17.68 0.02 -10.77
N GLY A 36 -17.87 1.21 -10.19
CA GLY A 36 -17.17 1.68 -8.97
C GLY A 36 -16.11 2.75 -9.23
N THR A 37 -16.49 4.03 -9.11
CA THR A 37 -15.58 5.18 -9.24
C THR A 37 -14.53 5.21 -8.11
N VAL A 38 -13.34 4.68 -8.37
CA VAL A 38 -12.16 4.91 -7.52
C VAL A 38 -11.63 6.33 -7.76
N PRO A 39 -11.45 7.18 -6.74
CA PRO A 39 -10.94 8.53 -6.93
C PRO A 39 -9.52 8.48 -7.52
N SER A 40 -9.37 9.13 -8.66
CA SER A 40 -8.41 8.85 -9.72
C SER A 40 -7.02 9.48 -9.56
N SER A 41 -6.61 9.88 -8.36
CA SER A 41 -5.24 10.38 -8.14
C SER A 41 -4.72 10.07 -6.74
N LEU A 42 -3.42 9.78 -6.66
CA LEU A 42 -2.71 9.63 -5.39
C LEU A 42 -2.63 10.99 -4.70
N ASN A 43 -3.05 11.05 -3.44
CA ASN A 43 -2.79 12.21 -2.59
C ASN A 43 -1.29 12.26 -2.20
N ALA A 44 -0.49 12.94 -3.01
CA ALA A 44 0.95 13.04 -2.80
C ALA A 44 1.32 13.81 -1.53
N ARG A 45 0.49 14.77 -1.09
CA ARG A 45 0.68 15.49 0.17
C ARG A 45 0.58 14.54 1.36
N LEU A 46 -0.50 13.75 1.42
CA LEU A 46 -0.68 12.74 2.48
C LEU A 46 0.49 11.77 2.55
N ILE A 47 0.95 11.27 1.39
CA ILE A 47 2.08 10.33 1.36
C ILE A 47 3.37 11.01 1.86
N ARG A 48 3.65 12.24 1.41
CA ARG A 48 4.83 13.00 1.89
C ARG A 48 4.77 13.28 3.38
N ASP A 49 3.60 13.63 3.92
CA ASP A 49 3.41 13.85 5.36
C ASP A 49 3.69 12.57 6.15
N ARG A 50 3.23 11.41 5.66
CA ARG A 50 3.51 10.10 6.28
C ARG A 50 4.99 9.71 6.18
N ILE A 51 5.65 9.97 5.04
CA ILE A 51 7.09 9.76 4.90
C ILE A 51 7.87 10.62 5.89
N ALA A 52 7.48 11.88 6.08
CA ALA A 52 8.09 12.74 7.09
C ALA A 52 7.93 12.17 8.51
N GLN A 53 6.75 11.64 8.84
CA GLN A 53 6.52 10.97 10.13
C GLN A 53 7.39 9.71 10.32
N ILE A 54 7.57 8.90 9.27
CA ILE A 54 8.48 7.74 9.28
C ILE A 54 9.89 8.22 9.56
N ARG A 55 10.39 9.22 8.83
CA ARG A 55 11.75 9.75 8.97
C ARG A 55 12.02 10.33 10.36
N ILE A 56 11.09 11.13 10.89
CA ILE A 56 11.21 11.67 12.26
C ILE A 56 11.33 10.54 13.27
N SER A 57 10.49 9.51 13.14
CA SER A 57 10.48 8.38 14.06
C SER A 57 11.73 7.52 13.92
N ALA A 58 12.11 7.17 12.69
CA ALA A 58 13.34 6.42 12.39
C ALA A 58 14.59 7.14 12.90
N ASN A 59 14.68 8.46 12.74
CA ASN A 59 15.79 9.25 13.29
C ASN A 59 15.84 9.22 14.82
N ARG A 60 14.69 9.19 15.51
CA ARG A 60 14.67 9.04 16.97
C ARG A 60 15.10 7.64 17.39
N LEU A 61 14.63 6.62 16.69
CA LEU A 61 15.02 5.22 16.92
C LEU A 61 16.52 5.00 16.67
N GLN A 62 17.08 5.64 15.64
CA GLN A 62 18.51 5.55 15.33
C GLN A 62 19.37 6.07 16.49
N ARG A 63 18.98 7.19 17.11
CA ARG A 63 19.68 7.71 18.30
C ARG A 63 19.62 6.76 19.49
N LEU A 64 18.52 6.03 19.65
CA LEU A 64 18.41 5.00 20.69
C LEU A 64 19.23 3.75 20.35
N ALA A 65 19.37 3.43 19.06
CA ALA A 65 20.18 2.31 18.58
C ALA A 65 21.70 2.55 18.73
N GLU A 66 22.12 3.79 18.97
CA GLU A 66 23.51 4.17 19.25
C GLU A 66 23.94 3.86 20.69
N LEU A 67 22.98 3.74 21.62
CA LEU A 67 23.24 3.28 22.98
C LEU A 67 23.72 1.83 22.97
N SER A 68 24.57 1.47 23.92
CA SER A 68 24.84 0.06 24.23
C SER A 68 23.56 -0.63 24.72
N LYS A 69 23.53 -1.97 24.66
CA LYS A 69 22.38 -2.74 25.15
C LYS A 69 22.15 -2.46 26.63
N GLU A 70 23.21 -2.37 27.40
CA GLU A 70 23.20 -2.10 28.84
C GLU A 70 22.62 -0.71 29.14
N GLU A 71 23.06 0.33 28.43
CA GLU A 71 22.52 1.69 28.57
C GLU A 71 21.04 1.77 28.17
N PHE A 72 20.65 1.09 27.10
CA PHE A 72 19.27 1.05 26.65
C PHE A 72 18.35 0.39 27.71
N LEU A 73 18.78 -0.73 28.28
CA LEU A 73 18.01 -1.49 29.26
C LEU A 73 18.01 -0.87 30.66
N ALA A 74 18.97 0.00 30.97
CA ALA A 74 19.08 0.64 32.29
C ALA A 74 18.01 1.72 32.53
N ASP A 75 17.38 2.25 31.47
CA ASP A 75 16.38 3.31 31.55
C ASP A 75 15.09 2.88 30.83
N GLU A 76 13.99 2.78 31.58
CA GLU A 76 12.68 2.37 31.07
C GLU A 76 12.10 3.36 30.04
N ASP A 77 12.51 4.63 30.08
CA ASP A 77 12.08 5.63 29.11
C ASP A 77 12.63 5.32 27.71
N ASN A 78 13.81 4.70 27.60
CA ASN A 78 14.37 4.29 26.30
C ASN A 78 13.43 3.32 25.60
N PHE A 79 12.92 2.34 26.34
CA PHE A 79 11.95 1.38 25.82
C PHE A 79 10.65 2.07 25.43
N ALA A 80 10.07 2.88 26.31
CA ALA A 80 8.80 3.58 26.04
C ALA A 80 8.89 4.50 24.80
N ILE A 81 9.99 5.22 24.65
CA ILE A 81 10.26 6.08 23.50
C ILE A 81 10.45 5.24 22.23
N ALA A 82 11.22 4.14 22.31
CA ALA A 82 11.44 3.25 21.17
C ALA A 82 10.13 2.61 20.69
N GLU A 83 9.33 2.09 21.62
CA GLU A 83 8.03 1.50 21.33
C GLU A 83 7.11 2.51 20.64
N HIS A 84 7.02 3.74 21.18
CA HIS A 84 6.23 4.82 20.61
C HIS A 84 6.62 5.13 19.15
N HIS A 85 7.91 5.35 18.90
CA HIS A 85 8.38 5.76 17.58
C HIS A 85 8.31 4.61 16.58
N LEU A 86 8.57 3.37 17.01
CA LEU A 86 8.46 2.20 16.15
C LEU A 86 7.01 1.98 15.72
N ARG A 87 6.06 2.05 16.66
CA ARG A 87 4.62 1.99 16.35
C ARG A 87 4.20 3.09 15.37
N ARG A 88 4.66 4.32 15.59
CA ARG A 88 4.34 5.48 14.72
C ARG A 88 4.88 5.31 13.30
N ALA A 89 6.11 4.82 13.14
CA ALA A 89 6.70 4.55 11.84
C ALA A 89 5.95 3.44 11.09
N LEU A 90 5.63 2.34 11.78
CA LEU A 90 4.90 1.21 11.21
C LEU A 90 3.47 1.61 10.78
N GLU A 91 2.75 2.39 11.59
CA GLU A 91 1.42 2.88 11.22
C GLU A 91 1.49 3.76 9.97
N ALA A 92 2.44 4.69 9.91
CA ALA A 92 2.59 5.58 8.76
C ALA A 92 2.95 4.81 7.49
N LEU A 93 3.78 3.76 7.58
CA LEU A 93 4.09 2.86 6.47
C LEU A 93 2.83 2.16 5.95
N LEU A 94 2.02 1.60 6.85
CA LEU A 94 0.78 0.91 6.49
C LEU A 94 -0.25 1.90 5.92
N ASP A 95 -0.37 3.11 6.48
CA ASP A 95 -1.24 4.18 5.96
C ASP A 95 -0.93 4.52 4.50
N ILE A 96 0.36 4.69 4.16
CA ILE A 96 0.81 4.91 2.79
C ILE A 96 0.36 3.76 1.90
N GLY A 97 0.61 2.52 2.33
CA GLY A 97 0.24 1.33 1.58
C GLY A 97 -1.28 1.23 1.35
N ARG A 98 -2.11 1.43 2.39
CA ARG A 98 -3.57 1.43 2.29
C ARG A 98 -4.06 2.46 1.29
N HIS A 99 -3.51 3.66 1.37
CA HIS A 99 -3.89 4.75 0.49
C HIS A 99 -3.54 4.44 -0.98
N ILE A 100 -2.34 3.92 -1.25
CA ILE A 100 -1.94 3.51 -2.61
C ILE A 100 -2.85 2.39 -3.12
N VAL A 101 -3.03 1.31 -2.33
CA VAL A 101 -3.89 0.18 -2.70
C VAL A 101 -5.31 0.63 -3.03
N ALA A 102 -5.89 1.50 -2.21
CA ALA A 102 -7.24 2.02 -2.40
C ALA A 102 -7.35 2.90 -3.65
N LYS A 103 -6.42 3.84 -3.86
CA LYS A 103 -6.46 4.79 -5.00
C LYS A 103 -6.11 4.14 -6.33
N LYS A 104 -5.31 3.08 -6.31
CA LYS A 104 -4.91 2.35 -7.52
C LYS A 104 -5.81 1.16 -7.82
N GLY A 105 -6.78 0.87 -6.94
CA GLY A 105 -7.70 -0.24 -7.14
C GLY A 105 -6.99 -1.60 -7.17
N LEU A 106 -5.93 -1.77 -6.37
CA LEU A 106 -5.08 -2.98 -6.41
C LEU A 106 -5.75 -4.21 -5.76
N GLY A 107 -6.97 -4.06 -5.26
CA GLY A 107 -7.71 -5.07 -4.51
C GLY A 107 -8.11 -4.57 -3.13
N ARG A 108 -8.79 -5.44 -2.36
CA ARG A 108 -9.20 -5.18 -0.98
C ARG A 108 -8.28 -5.97 -0.04
N PRO A 109 -7.45 -5.30 0.78
CA PRO A 109 -6.61 -6.01 1.73
C PRO A 109 -7.49 -6.63 2.83
N GLU A 110 -7.26 -7.91 3.14
CA GLU A 110 -7.94 -8.63 4.22
C GLU A 110 -7.33 -8.31 5.59
N ASP A 111 -6.02 -8.09 5.62
CA ASP A 111 -5.25 -7.73 6.80
C ASP A 111 -4.10 -6.76 6.46
N TYR A 112 -3.29 -6.40 7.45
CA TYR A 112 -2.18 -5.49 7.21
C TYR A 112 -1.04 -6.10 6.38
N LYS A 113 -0.83 -7.43 6.46
CA LYS A 113 0.18 -8.11 5.64
C LYS A 113 -0.20 -8.04 4.16
N SER A 114 -1.49 -8.17 3.86
CA SER A 114 -2.06 -8.08 2.52
C SER A 114 -1.76 -6.73 1.86
N ILE A 115 -1.68 -5.64 2.63
CA ILE A 115 -1.29 -4.33 2.08
C ILE A 115 0.12 -4.41 1.48
N ILE A 116 1.10 -4.90 2.23
CA ILE A 116 2.49 -5.03 1.79
C ILE A 116 2.56 -5.97 0.58
N THR A 117 1.83 -7.09 0.64
CA THR A 117 1.74 -8.05 -0.47
C THR A 117 1.20 -7.42 -1.76
N LEU A 118 0.16 -6.60 -1.65
CA LEU A 118 -0.43 -5.91 -2.81
C LEU A 118 0.53 -4.87 -3.39
N LEU A 119 1.33 -4.17 -2.57
CA LEU A 119 2.37 -3.27 -3.08
C LEU A 119 3.44 -4.01 -3.87
N GLY A 120 3.91 -5.15 -3.36
CA GLY A 120 4.93 -5.96 -4.04
C GLY A 120 4.43 -6.58 -5.35
N ARG A 121 3.26 -7.24 -5.31
CA ARG A 121 2.66 -7.90 -6.48
C ARG A 121 2.35 -6.95 -7.63
N ASN A 122 2.16 -5.66 -7.35
CA ASN A 122 1.88 -4.63 -8.35
C ASN A 122 3.12 -3.77 -8.69
N GLY A 123 4.32 -4.19 -8.27
CA GLY A 123 5.58 -3.54 -8.66
C GLY A 123 5.83 -2.16 -8.05
N ILE A 124 5.11 -1.79 -6.98
CA ILE A 124 5.35 -0.54 -6.24
C ILE A 124 6.60 -0.67 -5.39
N ILE A 125 6.83 -1.85 -4.82
CA ILE A 125 8.07 -2.24 -4.14
C ILE A 125 8.59 -3.55 -4.75
N PRO A 126 9.90 -3.84 -4.70
CA PRO A 126 10.43 -5.11 -5.16
C PRO A 126 9.82 -6.31 -4.42
N LEU A 127 9.63 -7.44 -5.11
CA LEU A 127 9.06 -8.66 -4.52
C LEU A 127 9.93 -9.22 -3.37
N GLU A 128 11.25 -9.14 -3.51
CA GLU A 128 12.20 -9.56 -2.47
C GLU A 128 12.02 -8.70 -1.21
N PHE A 129 11.93 -7.39 -1.40
CA PHE A 129 11.72 -6.45 -0.30
C PHE A 129 10.34 -6.63 0.36
N MET A 130 9.29 -6.88 -0.43
CA MET A 130 7.96 -7.25 0.09
C MET A 130 8.06 -8.42 1.07
N SER A 131 8.74 -9.50 0.68
CA SER A 131 8.93 -10.68 1.53
C SER A 131 9.69 -10.35 2.82
N GLN A 132 10.71 -9.49 2.71
CA GLN A 132 11.51 -9.03 3.86
C GLN A 132 10.68 -8.24 4.88
N ILE A 133 9.84 -7.30 4.44
CA ILE A 133 9.11 -6.40 5.35
C ILE A 133 7.71 -6.88 5.74
N GLN A 134 7.22 -8.01 5.23
CA GLN A 134 5.90 -8.55 5.60
C GLN A 134 5.73 -8.73 7.13
N GLY A 135 6.82 -9.02 7.84
CA GLY A 135 6.84 -9.12 9.31
C GLY A 135 6.45 -7.81 10.02
N MET A 136 6.70 -6.65 9.42
CA MET A 136 6.42 -5.33 10.00
C MET A 136 4.93 -5.13 10.31
N ALA A 137 4.05 -5.60 9.43
CA ALA A 137 2.60 -5.55 9.63
C ALA A 137 2.17 -6.39 10.85
N GLY A 138 2.79 -7.55 11.04
CA GLY A 138 2.59 -8.39 12.21
C GLY A 138 3.13 -7.76 13.49
N TYR A 139 4.32 -7.15 13.40
CA TYR A 139 4.97 -6.50 14.53
C TYR A 139 4.16 -5.31 15.05
N ARG A 140 3.64 -4.48 14.14
CA ARG A 140 2.69 -3.40 14.50
C ARG A 140 1.51 -3.95 15.30
N ASN A 141 0.95 -5.08 14.90
CA ASN A 141 -0.18 -5.69 15.61
C ASN A 141 0.19 -6.22 16.99
N ARG A 142 1.42 -6.71 17.18
CA ARG A 142 1.91 -7.10 18.51
C ARG A 142 2.03 -5.87 19.42
N LEU A 143 2.63 -4.78 18.95
CA LEU A 143 2.81 -3.55 19.73
C LEU A 143 1.53 -2.89 20.27
N VAL A 144 0.36 -3.13 19.66
CA VAL A 144 -0.93 -2.55 20.15
C VAL A 144 -1.81 -3.55 20.88
N ARG A 145 -1.49 -4.85 20.88
CA ARG A 145 -2.27 -5.84 21.61
C ARG A 145 -1.71 -5.97 23.02
N ALA A 146 -2.51 -5.62 24.02
CA ALA A 146 -2.15 -5.60 25.45
C ALA A 146 -1.64 -6.94 26.03
N TYR A 147 -1.73 -8.06 25.28
CA TYR A 147 -1.27 -9.39 25.71
C TYR A 147 -0.04 -9.89 24.95
N ALA A 148 0.51 -9.10 24.01
CA ALA A 148 1.75 -9.43 23.35
C ALA A 148 2.89 -8.74 24.11
N ASP A 149 3.59 -9.50 24.94
CA ASP A 149 4.84 -9.05 25.58
C ASP A 149 5.86 -8.77 24.47
N VAL A 150 6.00 -7.50 24.12
CA VAL A 150 7.15 -6.98 23.39
C VAL A 150 8.09 -6.45 24.44
N GLY A 151 9.22 -7.14 24.64
CA GLY A 151 10.19 -6.77 25.68
C GLY A 151 11.22 -5.74 25.20
N PRO A 152 11.89 -5.04 26.14
CA PRO A 152 12.96 -4.10 25.84
C PRO A 152 14.10 -4.68 24.99
N GLU A 153 14.51 -5.92 25.28
CA GLU A 153 15.56 -6.60 24.51
C GLU A 153 15.17 -6.86 23.06
N GLU A 154 13.91 -7.26 22.82
CA GLU A 154 13.40 -7.50 21.47
C GLU A 154 13.38 -6.21 20.66
N ILE A 155 12.91 -5.11 21.25
CA ILE A 155 12.92 -3.80 20.59
C ILE A 155 14.34 -3.39 20.25
N TYR A 156 15.29 -3.49 21.19
CA TYR A 156 16.68 -3.10 20.95
C TYR A 156 17.28 -3.84 19.74
N ASN A 157 17.06 -5.15 19.64
CA ASN A 157 17.53 -5.95 18.49
C ASN A 157 16.93 -5.45 17.17
N ILE A 158 15.63 -5.11 17.16
CA ILE A 158 14.97 -4.54 15.97
C ILE A 158 15.56 -3.17 15.60
N LEU A 159 15.90 -2.33 16.58
CA LEU A 159 16.54 -1.04 16.33
C LEU A 159 17.89 -1.21 15.63
N ARG A 160 18.65 -2.26 15.96
CA ARG A 160 19.95 -2.53 15.34
C ARG A 160 19.83 -3.10 13.93
N ASP A 161 18.87 -4.00 13.70
CA ASP A 161 18.89 -4.83 12.50
C ASP A 161 17.92 -4.37 11.40
N LYS A 162 16.87 -3.61 11.74
CA LYS A 162 15.71 -3.41 10.85
C LYS A 162 15.38 -1.96 10.53
N LEU A 163 16.05 -0.97 11.13
CA LEU A 163 15.72 0.44 10.88
C LEU A 163 15.95 0.88 9.42
N GLY A 164 16.92 0.27 8.74
CA GLY A 164 17.22 0.55 7.32
C GLY A 164 16.04 0.27 6.39
N ASP A 165 15.16 -0.66 6.75
CA ASP A 165 13.99 -1.02 5.95
C ASP A 165 13.01 0.15 5.79
N PHE A 166 12.91 1.05 6.79
CA PHE A 166 12.08 2.25 6.66
C PHE A 166 12.62 3.19 5.59
N ALA A 167 13.94 3.35 5.50
CA ALA A 167 14.57 4.19 4.48
C ALA A 167 14.31 3.62 3.09
N LEU A 168 14.54 2.32 2.91
CA LEU A 168 14.27 1.60 1.65
C LEU A 168 12.81 1.74 1.22
N PHE A 169 11.87 1.47 2.14
CA PHE A 169 10.44 1.62 1.85
C PHE A 169 10.11 3.05 1.38
N THR A 170 10.55 4.07 2.12
CA THR A 170 10.26 5.46 1.71
C THR A 170 10.88 5.82 0.36
N GLY A 171 12.06 5.28 0.03
CA GLY A 171 12.69 5.42 -1.28
C GLY A 171 11.81 4.86 -2.40
N TYR A 172 11.40 3.60 -2.28
CA TYR A 172 10.54 2.97 -3.29
C TYR A 172 9.22 3.73 -3.50
N ILE A 173 8.60 4.24 -2.43
CA ILE A 173 7.37 5.02 -2.54
C ILE A 173 7.61 6.37 -3.24
N LEU A 174 8.73 7.04 -2.98
CA LEU A 174 9.07 8.29 -3.67
C LEU A 174 9.34 8.06 -5.16
N ASP A 175 10.07 7.00 -5.49
CA ASP A 175 10.34 6.62 -6.89
C ASP A 175 9.04 6.25 -7.62
N TYR A 176 8.13 5.56 -6.93
CA TYR A 176 6.80 5.29 -7.46
C TYR A 176 6.00 6.57 -7.71
N LEU A 177 6.00 7.51 -6.75
CA LEU A 177 5.32 8.81 -6.91
C LEU A 177 5.88 9.64 -8.07
N ALA A 178 7.20 9.61 -8.29
CA ALA A 178 7.84 10.32 -9.38
C ALA A 178 7.40 9.77 -10.74
N ARG A 179 7.37 8.44 -10.89
CA ARG A 179 6.88 7.76 -12.11
C ARG A 179 5.42 8.09 -12.41
N GLU A 180 4.57 8.06 -11.39
CA GLU A 180 3.13 8.39 -11.51
C GLU A 180 2.85 9.86 -11.85
N GLY A 181 3.72 10.77 -11.41
CA GLY A 181 3.63 12.19 -11.77
C GLY A 181 4.01 12.46 -13.22
N ALA A 182 4.95 11.70 -13.78
CA ALA A 182 5.38 11.83 -15.17
C ALA A 182 4.27 11.43 -16.16
N ASP A 183 3.52 10.37 -15.86
CA ASP A 183 2.45 9.83 -16.71
C ASP A 183 1.17 10.69 -16.78
N SER A 184 1.01 11.68 -15.89
CA SER A 184 -0.18 12.56 -15.83
C SER A 184 -0.09 13.78 -16.77
N THR A 185 0.99 13.94 -17.54
CA THR A 185 1.31 15.17 -18.28
C THR A 185 1.08 15.10 -19.80
N TYR A 186 0.40 14.06 -20.30
CA TYR A 186 0.14 13.87 -21.75
C TYR A 186 -1.34 13.59 -22.07
#